data_AF-A0A915HQG6-F1
#
_entry.id   AF-A0A915HQG6-F1
#
_cell.length_a   1.000
_cell.length_b   1.000
_cell.length_c   1.000
_cell.angle_alpha   90.00
_cell.angle_beta   90.00
_cell.angle_gamma   90.00
#
_symmetry.space_group_name_H-M   'P 1'
#
loop_
_entity.id
_entity.type
_entity.pdbx_description
1 polymer ?
#
loop_
_entity_poly.entity_id
_entity_poly.type
_entity_poly.pdbx_seq_one_letter_code
_entity_poly.pdbx_strand_id
1 'polypeptide(L)'
;MPTALEKQIIDVHWATLINASGPHEKDTIASLLHWGPIVAIVDANQAWQFYSGSGVLSAHQCSKNQNHAVLIVGYDFTGPVPFYVIKNSWGTKWGDRGFLRLEAGRNTCGVAKNLAICCTHGCENLDKGIGGRLNTFGCNSSSSHYKKKFS
;
A
#
# COMPACT_ATOMS: atom_id res chain seq x y z
N MET A 1 -11.15 -17.66 28.19
CA MET A 1 -12.05 -16.88 27.31
C MET A 1 -11.28 -15.66 26.83
N PRO A 2 -11.44 -15.21 25.58
CA PRO A 2 -10.67 -14.07 25.09
C PRO A 2 -10.98 -12.78 25.87
N THR A 3 -9.96 -11.96 26.08
CA THR A 3 -10.10 -10.65 26.74
C THR A 3 -10.98 -9.70 25.92
N ALA A 4 -11.48 -8.62 26.55
CA ALA A 4 -12.23 -7.59 25.84
C ALA A 4 -11.39 -6.92 24.72
N LEU A 5 -10.07 -6.84 24.91
CA LEU A 5 -9.13 -6.34 23.91
C LEU A 5 -8.99 -7.31 22.74
N GLU A 6 -8.85 -8.61 23.00
CA GLU A 6 -8.70 -9.64 21.95
C GLU A 6 -9.91 -9.69 21.00
N LYS A 7 -11.11 -9.34 21.47
CA LYS A 7 -12.30 -9.27 20.61
C LYS A 7 -12.35 -8.03 19.70
N GLN A 8 -11.50 -7.04 19.94
CA GLN A 8 -11.42 -5.78 19.17
C GLN A 8 -10.23 -5.74 18.22
N ILE A 9 -9.31 -6.71 18.33
CA ILE A 9 -8.17 -6.82 17.42
C ILE A 9 -8.65 -7.47 16.12
N ILE A 10 -8.33 -6.83 15.00
CA ILE A 10 -8.49 -7.45 13.68
C ILE A 10 -7.32 -8.39 13.47
N ASP A 11 -7.60 -9.68 13.31
CA ASP A 11 -6.58 -10.68 13.04
C ASP A 11 -5.95 -10.45 11.65
N VAL A 12 -4.63 -10.29 11.62
CA VAL A 12 -3.85 -10.26 10.38
C VAL A 12 -3.35 -11.67 10.12
N HIS A 13 -3.90 -12.30 9.09
CA HIS A 13 -3.54 -13.68 8.73
C HIS A 13 -2.12 -13.76 8.16
N TRP A 14 -1.76 -12.82 7.28
CA TRP A 14 -0.40 -12.68 6.76
C TRP A 14 -0.14 -11.23 6.34
N ALA A 15 1.13 -10.86 6.27
CA ALA A 15 1.61 -9.61 5.70
C ALA A 15 2.86 -9.89 4.86
N THR A 16 3.05 -9.14 3.78
CA THR A 16 4.24 -9.26 2.93
C THR A 16 4.70 -7.90 2.41
N LEU A 17 5.99 -7.84 2.07
CA LEU A 17 6.60 -6.70 1.42
C LEU A 17 6.77 -7.00 -0.06
N ILE A 18 6.33 -6.07 -0.91
CA ILE A 18 6.44 -6.23 -2.36
C ILE A 18 7.16 -5.03 -2.98
N ASN A 19 7.89 -5.31 -4.05
CA ASN A 19 8.40 -4.31 -4.97
C ASN A 19 7.66 -4.48 -6.30
N ALA A 20 6.78 -3.53 -6.59
CA ALA A 20 5.99 -3.46 -7.81
C ALA A 20 6.57 -2.44 -8.80
N SER A 21 7.79 -1.92 -8.60
CA SER A 21 8.34 -0.89 -9.51
C SER A 21 8.59 -1.41 -10.94
N GLY A 22 8.64 -0.48 -11.89
CA GLY A 22 8.92 -0.78 -13.29
C GLY A 22 7.72 -1.45 -13.97
N PRO A 23 7.89 -2.56 -14.70
CA PRO A 23 6.81 -3.17 -15.48
C PRO A 23 5.65 -3.73 -14.63
N HIS A 24 5.82 -3.80 -13.31
CA HIS A 24 4.86 -4.39 -12.36
C HIS A 24 4.00 -3.34 -11.64
N GLU A 25 4.13 -2.06 -11.96
CA GLU A 25 3.49 -1.01 -11.15
C GLU A 25 1.97 -1.11 -11.15
N LYS A 26 1.39 -1.67 -12.22
CA LYS A 26 -0.04 -1.94 -12.31
C LYS A 26 -0.52 -3.02 -11.33
N ASP A 27 0.36 -3.90 -10.83
CA ASP A 27 0.03 -4.92 -9.83
C ASP A 27 -0.36 -4.30 -8.48
N THR A 28 0.03 -3.04 -8.23
CA THR A 28 -0.43 -2.24 -7.09
C THR A 28 -1.95 -2.03 -7.11
N ILE A 29 -2.56 -1.85 -8.28
CA ILE A 29 -4.02 -1.70 -8.40
C ILE A 29 -4.72 -3.02 -8.06
N ALA A 30 -4.25 -4.13 -8.62
CA ALA A 30 -4.81 -5.46 -8.33
C ALA A 30 -4.72 -5.76 -6.82
N SER A 31 -3.58 -5.42 -6.21
CA SER A 31 -3.38 -5.55 -4.77
C SER A 31 -4.34 -4.67 -3.97
N LEU A 32 -4.57 -3.42 -4.39
CA LEU A 32 -5.45 -2.47 -3.70
C LEU A 32 -6.92 -2.92 -3.75
N LEU A 33 -7.36 -3.41 -4.91
CA LEU A 33 -8.71 -3.92 -5.09
C LEU A 33 -8.97 -5.19 -4.28
N HIS A 34 -7.96 -6.03 -4.11
CA HIS A 34 -8.11 -7.33 -3.45
C HIS A 34 -7.89 -7.25 -1.94
N TRP A 35 -6.89 -6.49 -1.48
CA TRP A 35 -6.46 -6.43 -0.08
C TRP A 35 -6.85 -5.14 0.64
N GLY A 36 -7.37 -4.15 -0.09
CA GLY A 36 -7.63 -2.83 0.45
C GLY A 36 -6.35 -1.96 0.52
N PRO A 37 -6.35 -0.90 1.36
CA PRO A 37 -5.29 0.09 1.39
C PRO A 37 -3.89 -0.50 1.55
N ILE A 38 -2.95 -0.01 0.75
CA ILE A 38 -1.56 -0.48 0.73
C ILE A 38 -0.68 0.56 1.41
N VAL A 39 0.18 0.12 2.33
CA VAL A 39 1.22 1.01 2.87
C VAL A 39 2.33 1.14 1.83
N ALA A 40 2.71 2.36 1.48
CA ALA A 40 3.83 2.65 0.61
C ALA A 40 4.85 3.52 1.34
N ILE A 41 6.13 3.24 1.15
CA ILE A 41 7.20 4.18 1.51
C ILE A 41 7.47 5.06 0.30
N VAL A 42 7.52 6.36 0.50
CA VAL A 42 7.68 7.37 -0.53
C VAL A 42 8.74 8.38 -0.13
N ASP A 43 9.25 9.10 -1.12
CA ASP A 43 9.97 10.35 -0.90
C ASP A 43 8.98 11.53 -0.79
N ALA A 44 8.69 11.94 0.44
CA ALA A 44 7.85 13.10 0.72
C ALA A 44 8.69 14.35 0.95
N ASN A 45 9.24 14.90 -0.13
CA ASN A 45 10.11 16.08 -0.08
C ASN A 45 9.32 17.41 0.02
N GLN A 46 10.01 18.52 -0.21
CA GLN A 46 9.43 19.87 -0.13
C GLN A 46 8.22 20.08 -1.05
N ALA A 47 8.13 19.40 -2.20
CA ALA A 47 6.97 19.51 -3.08
C ALA A 47 5.67 19.07 -2.39
N TRP A 48 5.75 18.12 -1.45
CA TRP A 48 4.60 17.69 -0.66
C TRP A 48 4.18 18.76 0.34
N GLN A 49 5.13 19.47 0.96
CA GLN A 49 4.82 20.54 1.91
C GLN A 49 4.00 21.66 1.26
N PHE A 50 4.24 21.93 -0.03
CA PHE A 50 3.55 22.95 -0.80
C PHE A 50 2.34 22.43 -1.60
N TYR A 51 2.00 21.15 -1.49
CA TYR A 51 0.84 20.61 -2.18
C TYR A 51 -0.46 21.18 -1.57
N SER A 52 -1.18 21.97 -2.35
CA SER A 52 -2.38 22.72 -1.92
C SER A 52 -3.70 21.99 -2.16
N GLY A 53 -3.67 20.76 -2.70
CA GLY A 53 -4.86 19.94 -2.93
C GLY A 53 -5.29 19.82 -4.40
N SER A 54 -4.69 20.58 -5.31
CA SER A 54 -5.01 20.51 -6.75
C SER A 54 -3.92 19.84 -7.58
N GLY A 55 -4.32 19.19 -8.68
CA GLY A 55 -3.40 18.62 -9.66
C GLY A 55 -2.83 17.25 -9.24
N VAL A 56 -1.92 16.75 -10.06
CA VAL A 56 -1.18 15.50 -9.87
C VAL A 56 0.29 15.83 -9.67
N LEU A 57 0.88 15.38 -8.56
CA LEU A 57 2.31 15.53 -8.30
C LEU A 57 3.07 14.50 -9.14
N SER A 58 4.04 14.99 -9.93
CA SER A 58 4.76 14.22 -10.94
C SER A 58 6.15 13.78 -10.50
N ALA A 59 6.72 12.79 -11.20
CA ALA A 59 8.04 12.20 -10.88
C ALA A 59 9.19 13.22 -10.81
N HIS A 60 9.13 14.30 -11.59
CA HIS A 60 10.18 15.33 -11.62
C HIS A 60 10.28 16.14 -10.32
N GLN A 61 9.24 16.09 -9.49
CA GLN A 61 9.19 16.81 -8.22
C GLN A 61 9.72 15.98 -7.05
N CYS A 62 10.09 14.72 -7.28
CA CYS A 62 10.63 13.81 -6.27
C CYS A 62 12.16 13.76 -6.33
N SER A 63 12.81 13.52 -5.19
CA SER A 63 14.18 13.01 -5.14
C SER A 63 14.17 11.47 -5.20
N LYS A 64 15.26 10.82 -4.81
CA LYS A 64 15.40 9.35 -4.77
C LYS A 64 15.43 8.76 -3.36
N ASN A 65 15.18 9.58 -2.33
CA ASN A 65 15.34 9.21 -0.93
C ASN A 65 13.98 9.01 -0.24
N GLN A 66 13.50 7.76 -0.22
CA GLN A 66 12.28 7.39 0.50
C GLN A 66 12.43 7.63 2.01
N ASN A 67 11.49 8.37 2.60
CA ASN A 67 11.58 8.85 3.98
C ASN A 67 10.24 8.87 4.74
N HIS A 68 9.12 8.57 4.07
CA HIS A 68 7.79 8.74 4.66
C HIS A 68 6.86 7.57 4.30
N ALA A 69 6.02 7.15 5.25
CA ALA A 69 5.04 6.10 5.06
C ALA A 69 3.65 6.69 4.85
N VAL A 70 2.96 6.21 3.82
CA VAL A 70 1.61 6.68 3.42
C VAL A 70 0.72 5.51 3.03
N LEU A 71 -0.58 5.76 2.85
CA LEU A 71 -1.50 4.77 2.33
C LEU A 71 -1.90 5.10 0.89
N ILE A 72 -1.78 4.12 0.00
CA ILE A 72 -2.47 4.12 -1.29
C ILE A 72 -3.90 3.63 -1.03
N VAL A 73 -4.88 4.47 -1.34
CA VAL A 73 -6.31 4.20 -1.02
C VAL A 73 -7.23 4.23 -2.23
N GLY A 74 -6.69 4.61 -3.39
CA GLY A 74 -7.45 4.74 -4.63
C GLY A 74 -6.54 4.99 -5.81
N TYR A 75 -7.13 5.07 -6.99
CA TYR A 75 -6.43 5.32 -8.25
C TYR A 75 -7.40 5.89 -9.29
N ASP A 76 -6.85 6.56 -10.29
CA ASP A 76 -7.54 6.88 -11.54
C ASP A 76 -6.54 6.75 -12.69
N PHE A 77 -6.85 5.86 -13.62
CA PHE A 77 -6.03 5.58 -14.81
C PHE A 77 -6.77 5.91 -16.12
N THR A 78 -7.90 6.61 -16.03
CA THR A 78 -8.76 6.95 -17.17
C THR A 78 -8.37 8.27 -17.82
N GLY A 79 -7.74 9.17 -17.05
CA GLY A 79 -7.28 10.46 -17.52
C GLY A 79 -5.93 10.44 -18.24
N PRO A 80 -5.50 11.57 -18.84
CA PRO A 80 -4.23 11.69 -19.55
C PRO A 80 -3.00 11.57 -18.64
N VAL A 81 -3.17 11.88 -17.35
CA VAL A 81 -2.15 11.66 -16.31
C VAL A 81 -2.73 10.69 -15.29
N PRO A 82 -2.42 9.38 -15.37
CA PRO A 82 -2.89 8.41 -14.39
C PRO A 82 -2.26 8.70 -13.02
N PHE A 83 -2.99 8.46 -11.94
CA PHE A 83 -2.51 8.73 -10.59
C PHE A 83 -3.03 7.75 -9.54
N TYR A 84 -2.27 7.63 -8.45
CA TYR A 84 -2.71 7.05 -7.18
C TYR A 84 -3.29 8.14 -6.28
N VAL A 85 -4.33 7.77 -5.52
CA VAL A 85 -4.82 8.58 -4.41
C VAL A 85 -4.10 8.14 -3.15
N ILE A 86 -3.31 9.06 -2.59
CA ILE A 86 -2.49 8.85 -1.41
C ILE A 86 -3.17 9.53 -0.22
N LYS A 87 -3.44 8.78 0.84
CA LYS A 87 -3.84 9.32 2.15
C LYS A 87 -2.60 9.59 2.98
N ASN A 88 -2.42 10.85 3.37
CA ASN A 88 -1.30 11.27 4.19
C ASN A 88 -1.69 11.34 5.68
N SER A 89 -0.69 11.51 6.55
CA SER A 89 -0.82 11.57 8.01
C SER A 89 -0.62 12.99 8.58
N TRP A 90 -0.61 14.03 7.74
CA TRP A 90 -0.38 15.43 8.15
C TRP A 90 -1.67 16.22 8.43
N GLY A 91 -2.75 15.51 8.75
CA GLY A 91 -4.05 16.09 9.06
C GLY A 91 -4.87 16.51 7.84
N THR A 92 -6.13 16.83 8.07
CA THR A 92 -7.11 17.14 7.01
C THR A 92 -6.96 18.53 6.41
N LYS A 93 -6.18 19.42 7.04
CA LYS A 93 -5.90 20.77 6.52
C LYS A 93 -4.83 20.78 5.42
N TRP A 94 -4.08 19.70 5.27
CA TRP A 94 -3.04 19.56 4.25
C TRP A 94 -3.60 18.93 2.98
N GLY A 95 -3.12 19.35 1.81
CA GLY A 95 -3.53 18.81 0.52
C GLY A 95 -5.04 18.91 0.26
N ASP A 96 -5.59 17.92 -0.44
CA ASP A 96 -7.04 17.84 -0.64
C ASP A 96 -7.66 17.06 0.51
N ARG A 97 -8.01 17.75 1.61
CA ARG A 97 -8.60 17.12 2.80
C ARG A 97 -7.76 15.96 3.38
N GLY A 98 -6.43 16.07 3.32
CA GLY A 98 -5.48 15.05 3.76
C GLY A 98 -5.00 14.10 2.66
N PHE A 99 -5.43 14.30 1.41
CA PHE A 99 -5.09 13.46 0.27
C PHE A 99 -4.21 14.17 -0.75
N LEU A 100 -3.46 13.35 -1.50
CA LEU A 100 -2.59 13.74 -2.61
C LEU A 100 -2.88 12.84 -3.82
N ARG A 101 -2.84 13.42 -5.02
CA ARG A 101 -2.79 12.66 -6.26
C ARG A 101 -1.34 12.56 -6.72
N LEU A 102 -0.83 11.34 -6.84
CA LEU A 102 0.56 11.07 -7.21
C LEU A 102 0.61 10.34 -8.54
N GLU A 103 1.36 10.86 -9.51
CA GLU A 103 1.47 10.29 -10.86
C GLU A 103 1.83 8.79 -10.80
N ALA A 104 1.11 7.97 -11.55
CA ALA A 104 1.30 6.54 -11.61
C ALA A 104 1.99 6.10 -12.91
N GLY A 105 2.65 4.94 -12.89
CA GLY A 105 3.34 4.34 -14.03
C GLY A 105 4.80 4.77 -14.22
N ARG A 106 5.33 5.60 -13.31
CA ARG A 106 6.72 6.08 -13.33
C ARG A 106 7.47 5.79 -12.03
N ASN A 107 6.88 5.00 -11.15
CA ASN A 107 7.34 4.79 -9.77
C ASN A 107 7.62 6.13 -9.07
N THR A 108 6.72 7.11 -9.27
CA THR A 108 6.84 8.48 -8.76
C THR A 108 7.10 8.46 -7.27
N CYS A 109 8.14 9.18 -6.82
CA CYS A 109 8.58 9.23 -5.43
C CYS A 109 8.87 7.84 -4.81
N GLY A 110 9.12 6.81 -5.63
CA GLY A 110 9.34 5.44 -5.18
C GLY A 110 8.08 4.70 -4.73
N VAL A 111 6.88 5.22 -5.05
CA VAL A 111 5.59 4.72 -4.52
C VAL A 111 5.36 3.23 -4.69
N ALA A 112 5.92 2.60 -5.73
CA ALA A 112 5.75 1.18 -6.01
C ALA A 112 6.94 0.31 -5.55
N LYS A 113 7.98 0.89 -4.93
CA LYS A 113 9.22 0.17 -4.61
C LYS A 113 9.15 -0.61 -3.31
N ASN A 114 8.57 -0.02 -2.26
CA ASN A 114 8.48 -0.60 -0.92
C ASN A 114 7.02 -0.53 -0.47
N LEU A 115 6.29 -1.60 -0.75
CA LEU A 115 4.87 -1.73 -0.42
C LEU A 115 4.69 -2.77 0.68
N ALA A 116 3.82 -2.50 1.65
CA ALA A 116 3.35 -3.52 2.60
C ALA A 116 1.86 -3.78 2.37
N ILE A 117 1.53 -5.07 2.25
CA ILE A 117 0.18 -5.58 2.02
C ILE A 117 -0.13 -6.58 3.12
N CYS A 118 -1.34 -6.52 3.66
CA CYS A 118 -1.82 -7.42 4.71
C CYS A 118 -3.13 -8.06 4.28
N CYS A 119 -3.35 -9.32 4.67
CA CYS A 119 -4.63 -10.00 4.54
C CYS A 119 -5.28 -10.17 5.91
N THR A 120 -6.52 -9.71 6.03
CA THR A 120 -7.33 -9.82 7.26
C THR A 120 -8.55 -10.74 7.07
N HIS A 121 -8.87 -11.14 5.83
CA HIS A 121 -9.95 -12.08 5.54
C HIS A 121 -9.78 -12.74 4.16
N GLY A 122 -10.33 -13.93 3.95
CA GLY A 122 -10.40 -14.57 2.62
C GLY A 122 -9.07 -15.07 2.05
N CYS A 123 -8.09 -15.38 2.91
CA CYS A 123 -6.71 -15.68 2.50
C CYS A 123 -6.47 -17.12 1.99
N GLU A 124 -7.52 -17.89 1.71
CA GLU A 124 -7.46 -19.37 1.58
C GLU A 124 -7.00 -19.87 0.19
N ASN A 125 -6.90 -19.00 -0.83
CA ASN A 125 -6.61 -19.38 -2.22
C ASN A 125 -5.30 -18.78 -2.78
N LEU A 126 -4.30 -18.52 -1.94
CA LEU A 126 -3.21 -17.58 -2.25
C LEU A 126 -1.87 -18.15 -2.72
N ASP A 127 -1.74 -19.46 -2.85
CA ASP A 127 -0.53 -20.08 -3.43
C ASP A 127 -0.36 -19.74 -4.93
N LYS A 128 -1.34 -19.05 -5.54
CA LYS A 128 -1.31 -18.56 -6.93
C LYS A 128 -1.27 -17.04 -7.01
N GLY A 129 -0.52 -16.40 -6.11
CA GLY A 129 -0.36 -14.93 -6.03
C GLY A 129 -0.19 -14.25 -7.39
N ILE A 130 -0.46 -12.95 -7.46
CA ILE A 130 -0.35 -12.11 -8.66
C ILE A 130 0.90 -12.51 -9.47
N GLY A 131 0.72 -13.29 -10.53
CA GLY A 131 1.79 -13.81 -11.39
C GLY A 131 2.87 -14.71 -10.74
N GLY A 132 2.65 -15.35 -9.60
CA GLY A 132 3.62 -16.23 -8.93
C GLY A 132 4.83 -15.50 -8.32
N ARG A 133 4.74 -14.18 -8.12
CA ARG A 133 5.87 -13.31 -7.71
C ARG A 133 5.84 -12.89 -6.25
N LEU A 134 4.76 -13.18 -5.55
CA LEU A 134 4.68 -12.95 -4.11
C LEU A 134 5.39 -14.12 -3.43
N ASN A 135 6.61 -13.88 -2.95
CA ASN A 135 7.20 -14.71 -1.90
C ASN A 135 6.36 -14.49 -0.64
N THR A 136 5.26 -15.23 -0.54
CA THR A 136 4.45 -15.33 0.66
C THR A 136 5.28 -16.05 1.71
N PHE A 137 6.09 -15.31 2.47
CA PHE A 137 6.57 -15.78 3.76
C PHE A 137 5.33 -15.99 4.65
N GLY A 138 4.73 -17.19 4.60
CA GLY A 138 3.59 -17.57 5.42
C GLY A 138 2.42 -18.27 4.72
N CYS A 139 2.32 -18.26 3.38
CA CYS A 139 1.31 -19.10 2.68
C CYS A 139 1.82 -20.52 2.52
N ASN A 140 2.01 -21.23 3.62
CA ASN A 140 1.81 -22.67 3.58
C ASN A 140 0.49 -22.92 4.31
N SER A 141 -0.51 -23.32 3.53
CA SER A 141 -1.76 -23.95 3.99
C SER A 141 -1.54 -25.19 4.87
N SER A 142 -0.28 -25.59 5.08
CA SER A 142 0.19 -26.67 5.94
C SER A 142 0.94 -26.22 7.20
N SER A 143 1.12 -24.92 7.46
CA SER A 143 1.83 -24.47 8.66
C SER A 143 0.93 -24.52 9.90
N SER A 144 0.94 -25.68 10.54
CA SER A 144 0.52 -25.93 11.92
C SER A 144 1.20 -25.02 12.98
N HIS A 145 2.02 -24.05 12.56
CA HIS A 145 2.83 -23.18 13.41
C HIS A 145 2.08 -22.00 14.04
N TYR A 146 0.93 -21.59 13.52
CA TYR A 146 0.04 -20.62 14.18
C TYR A 146 -1.12 -21.30 14.95
N LYS A 147 -0.98 -22.59 15.29
CA LYS A 147 -1.78 -23.24 16.35
C LYS A 147 -1.20 -23.03 17.75
N LYS A 148 -0.41 -21.97 18.00
CA LYS A 148 -0.25 -21.49 19.39
C LYS A 148 -1.53 -20.78 19.78
N LYS A 149 -2.50 -21.58 20.26
CA LYS A 149 -3.46 -21.13 21.25
C LYS A 149 -2.70 -20.29 22.26
N PHE A 150 -3.01 -19.00 22.36
CA PHE A 150 -2.74 -18.26 23.58
C PHE A 150 -3.49 -19.00 24.70
N SER A 151 -2.73 -19.70 25.54
CA SER A 151 -3.20 -20.37 26.75
C SER A 151 -3.48 -19.35 27.84
#